data_AF-A0A251XIT3-F1
#
_entry.id   AF-A0A251XIT3-F1
#
_cell.length_a   1.000
_cell.length_b   1.000
_cell.length_c   1.000
_cell.angle_alpha   90.00
_cell.angle_beta   90.00
_cell.angle_gamma   90.00
#
_symmetry.space_group_name_H-M   'P 1'
#
loop_
_entity.id
_entity.type
_entity.pdbx_description
1 polymer ?
#
loop_
_entity_poly.entity_id
_entity_poly.type
_entity_poly.pdbx_seq_one_letter_code
_entity_poly.pdbx_strand_id
1 'polypeptide(L)'
;MWHSHVLGQTLHVTSGIARVGTRGGEVVEVGPGGSVYIAAGEEHWHGATAHAAMEHIAVLEDGDDPVDATTWGAHVTDEEFLRPAAPASVAAPTATPAAALPVPLGAPVLVHALRYTAMYGEKPFDEALLVYLDNGSYKILSPGEEHYGSYVSASAAGVAPRHVAFLSWPSDDWHRNVASHTLTFAEDTGAFIQSLVLPGDAVPRAQHGFAEVVPDPEQVDMTASWDALRITHAASFERLAERVRQL
;
A
#
# COMPACT_ATOMS: atom_id res chain seq x y z
N MET A 1 13.86 6.54 -14.08
CA MET A 1 15.01 5.83 -14.68
C MET A 1 14.50 5.01 -15.84
N TRP A 2 15.36 4.68 -16.79
CA TRP A 2 15.11 3.64 -17.78
C TRP A 2 14.96 2.29 -17.09
N HIS A 3 14.03 1.47 -17.58
CA HIS A 3 13.86 0.09 -17.13
C HIS A 3 13.02 -0.71 -18.15
N SER A 4 12.98 -2.03 -17.99
CA SER A 4 12.10 -2.92 -18.75
C SER A 4 11.53 -4.02 -17.84
N HIS A 5 10.39 -4.59 -18.23
CA HIS A 5 9.71 -5.68 -17.52
C HIS A 5 9.61 -6.92 -18.39
N VAL A 6 9.89 -8.10 -17.85
CA VAL A 6 9.95 -9.35 -18.61
C VAL A 6 8.62 -9.71 -19.26
N LEU A 7 7.50 -9.46 -18.58
CA LEU A 7 6.15 -9.78 -19.06
C LEU A 7 5.31 -8.53 -19.44
N GLY A 8 5.98 -7.38 -19.51
CA GLY A 8 5.35 -6.09 -19.83
C GLY A 8 4.71 -5.43 -18.61
N GLN A 9 4.08 -4.29 -18.85
CA GLN A 9 3.47 -3.47 -17.80
C GLN A 9 2.28 -2.69 -18.36
N THR A 10 1.24 -2.53 -17.56
CA THR A 10 0.14 -1.60 -17.84
C THR A 10 0.12 -0.50 -16.79
N LEU A 11 0.03 0.75 -17.21
CA LEU A 11 -0.22 1.88 -16.31
C LEU A 11 -1.62 2.42 -16.54
N HIS A 12 -2.35 2.67 -15.46
CA HIS A 12 -3.64 3.37 -15.49
C HIS A 12 -3.54 4.67 -14.68
N VAL A 13 -3.75 5.81 -15.33
CA VAL A 13 -3.55 7.13 -14.71
C VAL A 13 -4.77 7.50 -13.88
N THR A 14 -4.57 7.83 -12.61
CA THR A 14 -5.64 8.21 -11.67
C THR A 14 -5.73 9.71 -11.46
N SER A 15 -4.61 10.44 -11.58
CA SER A 15 -4.53 11.90 -11.42
C SER A 15 -3.33 12.48 -12.17
N GLY A 16 -3.43 13.73 -12.63
CA GLY A 16 -2.36 14.41 -13.37
C GLY A 16 -2.14 13.88 -14.80
N ILE A 17 -0.96 14.17 -15.37
CA ILE A 17 -0.57 13.74 -16.73
C ILE A 17 0.68 12.88 -16.63
N ALA A 18 0.60 11.63 -17.08
CA ALA A 18 1.73 10.72 -17.15
C ALA A 18 2.46 10.92 -18.47
N ARG A 19 3.78 11.10 -18.41
CA ARG A 19 4.69 11.01 -19.56
C ARG A 19 5.32 9.63 -19.57
N VAL A 20 5.26 8.95 -20.70
CA VAL A 20 5.91 7.65 -20.90
C VAL A 20 6.79 7.74 -22.13
N GLY A 21 8.08 7.44 -21.99
CA GLY A 21 9.05 7.48 -23.08
C GLY A 21 9.67 6.12 -23.35
N THR A 22 9.89 5.80 -24.62
CA THR A 22 10.55 4.56 -25.06
C THR A 22 11.96 4.85 -25.59
N ARG A 23 12.80 3.81 -25.63
CA ARG A 23 14.17 3.93 -26.16
C ARG A 23 14.20 4.38 -27.62
N GLY A 24 13.13 4.07 -28.38
CA GLY A 24 12.90 4.50 -29.76
C GLY A 24 12.68 6.01 -29.94
N GLY A 25 12.60 6.78 -28.85
CA GLY A 25 12.47 8.22 -28.88
C GLY A 25 11.04 8.74 -28.85
N GLU A 26 10.06 7.84 -28.81
CA GLU A 26 8.66 8.21 -28.63
C GLU A 26 8.41 8.62 -27.18
N VAL A 27 7.63 9.68 -26.99
CA VAL A 27 7.08 10.07 -25.69
C VAL A 27 5.58 10.24 -25.87
N VAL A 28 4.79 9.70 -24.97
CA VAL A 28 3.33 9.89 -24.95
C VAL A 28 2.89 10.52 -23.65
N GLU A 29 1.81 11.31 -23.71
CA GLU A 29 1.14 11.86 -22.54
C GLU A 29 -0.23 11.21 -22.36
N VAL A 30 -0.51 10.78 -21.13
CA VAL A 30 -1.74 10.08 -20.76
C VAL A 30 -2.36 10.78 -19.55
N GLY A 31 -3.61 11.25 -19.71
CA GLY A 31 -4.37 11.90 -18.64
C GLY A 31 -5.20 10.90 -17.81
N PRO A 32 -5.92 11.37 -16.78
CA PRO A 32 -6.68 10.52 -15.86
C PRO A 32 -7.74 9.69 -16.59
N GLY A 33 -7.88 8.42 -16.19
CA GLY A 33 -8.73 7.41 -16.83
C GLY A 33 -8.11 6.78 -18.08
N GLY A 34 -7.00 7.31 -18.59
CA GLY A 34 -6.23 6.72 -19.68
C GLY A 34 -5.35 5.58 -19.23
N SER A 35 -4.96 4.72 -20.17
CA SER A 35 -4.03 3.62 -19.91
C SER A 35 -3.01 3.47 -21.02
N VAL A 36 -1.83 2.99 -20.64
CA VAL A 36 -0.72 2.68 -21.54
C VAL A 36 -0.26 1.26 -21.24
N TYR A 37 -0.18 0.45 -22.30
CA TYR A 37 0.42 -0.87 -22.24
C TYR A 37 1.83 -0.76 -22.81
N ILE A 38 2.78 -1.32 -22.07
CA ILE A 38 4.20 -1.36 -22.39
C ILE A 38 4.55 -2.84 -22.58
N ALA A 39 5.03 -3.17 -23.77
CA ALA A 39 5.29 -4.55 -24.15
C ALA A 39 6.41 -5.19 -23.32
N ALA A 40 6.38 -6.52 -23.23
CA ALA A 40 7.46 -7.32 -22.64
C ALA A 40 8.83 -6.96 -23.23
N GLY A 41 9.80 -6.70 -22.34
CA GLY A 41 11.17 -6.35 -22.70
C GLY A 41 11.38 -4.94 -23.25
N GLU A 42 10.33 -4.13 -23.42
CA GLU A 42 10.45 -2.76 -23.91
C GLU A 42 11.16 -1.88 -22.88
N GLU A 43 12.28 -1.27 -23.25
CA GLU A 43 12.96 -0.27 -22.42
C GLU A 43 12.20 1.06 -22.47
N HIS A 44 11.78 1.51 -21.29
CA HIS A 44 10.95 2.68 -21.15
C HIS A 44 11.23 3.41 -19.83
N TRP A 45 10.65 4.60 -19.72
CA TRP A 45 10.50 5.33 -18.47
C TRP A 45 9.11 5.92 -18.42
N HIS A 46 8.61 6.15 -17.21
CA HIS A 46 7.38 6.88 -17.00
C HIS A 46 7.52 7.83 -15.81
N GLY A 47 6.78 8.93 -15.82
CA GLY A 47 6.86 9.95 -14.78
C GLY A 47 5.85 11.07 -14.98
N ALA A 48 5.87 12.04 -14.07
CA ALA A 48 5.02 13.22 -14.17
C ALA A 48 5.52 14.19 -15.25
N THR A 49 4.73 15.23 -15.53
CA THR A 49 5.19 16.36 -16.36
C THR A 49 6.18 17.23 -15.58
N ALA A 50 6.85 18.15 -16.28
CA ALA A 50 7.76 19.12 -15.67
C ALA A 50 7.07 20.10 -14.69
N HIS A 51 5.73 20.20 -14.71
CA HIS A 51 4.99 21.28 -14.05
C HIS A 51 3.93 20.82 -13.04
N ALA A 52 3.60 19.53 -13.02
CA ALA A 52 2.56 18.99 -12.15
C ALA A 52 2.84 17.53 -11.78
N ALA A 53 2.47 17.16 -10.55
CA ALA A 53 2.49 15.78 -10.08
C ALA A 53 1.49 14.88 -10.83
N MET A 54 1.71 13.57 -10.73
CA MET A 54 0.90 12.55 -11.40
C MET A 54 0.85 11.29 -10.52
N GLU A 55 -0.30 10.61 -10.57
CA GLU A 55 -0.54 9.34 -9.89
C GLU A 55 -1.05 8.31 -10.91
N HIS A 56 -0.59 7.08 -10.78
CA HIS A 56 -1.05 5.96 -11.59
C HIS A 56 -0.98 4.65 -10.81
N ILE A 57 -1.82 3.70 -11.23
CA ILE A 57 -1.70 2.29 -10.86
C ILE A 57 -0.75 1.65 -11.88
N ALA A 58 0.22 0.85 -11.39
CA ALA A 58 1.07 0.04 -12.24
C ALA A 58 0.74 -1.44 -12.02
N VAL A 59 0.47 -2.16 -13.10
CA VAL A 59 0.21 -3.60 -13.11
C VAL A 59 1.27 -4.27 -13.96
N LEU A 60 1.99 -5.20 -13.37
CA LEU A 60 2.98 -6.05 -14.03
C LEU A 60 2.93 -7.45 -13.41
N GLU A 61 3.43 -8.44 -14.14
CA GLU A 61 3.61 -9.79 -13.62
C GLU A 61 5.10 -10.05 -13.39
N ASP A 62 5.41 -10.68 -12.27
CA ASP A 62 6.71 -11.30 -12.06
C ASP A 62 6.86 -12.49 -13.01
N GLY A 63 8.06 -12.71 -13.55
CA GLY A 63 8.36 -13.94 -14.27
C GLY A 63 8.40 -15.15 -13.31
N ASP A 64 8.70 -16.34 -13.85
CA ASP A 64 8.85 -17.56 -13.03
C ASP A 64 9.93 -17.42 -11.92
N ASP A 65 10.88 -16.50 -12.10
CA ASP A 65 11.84 -16.07 -11.08
C ASP A 65 11.59 -14.59 -10.71
N PRO A 66 11.13 -14.27 -9.48
CA PRO A 66 10.83 -12.90 -9.06
C PRO A 66 12.07 -12.00 -8.94
N VAL A 67 13.29 -12.56 -8.97
CA VAL A 67 14.53 -11.74 -8.95
C VAL A 67 14.71 -10.94 -10.25
N ASP A 68 14.12 -11.38 -11.36
CA ASP A 68 14.39 -10.86 -12.70
C ASP A 68 13.21 -10.10 -13.34
N ALA A 69 12.14 -9.80 -12.60
CA ALA A 69 10.92 -9.20 -13.16
C ALA A 69 11.15 -7.82 -13.81
N THR A 70 12.01 -6.98 -13.21
CA THR A 70 12.36 -5.64 -13.70
C THR A 70 13.88 -5.50 -13.90
N THR A 71 14.31 -5.13 -15.10
CA THR A 71 15.69 -4.74 -15.38
C THR A 71 15.84 -3.23 -15.30
N TRP A 72 16.65 -2.75 -14.36
CA TRP A 72 16.91 -1.31 -14.17
C TRP A 72 18.07 -0.82 -15.05
N GLY A 73 17.85 0.34 -15.68
CA GLY A 73 18.83 1.03 -16.52
C GLY A 73 19.30 2.36 -15.94
N ALA A 74 19.85 3.21 -16.81
CA ALA A 74 20.37 4.53 -16.44
C ALA A 74 19.26 5.52 -16.05
N HIS A 75 19.63 6.63 -15.41
CA HIS A 75 18.74 7.77 -15.28
C HIS A 75 18.35 8.32 -16.65
N VAL A 76 17.10 8.79 -16.76
CA VAL A 76 16.62 9.52 -17.94
C VAL A 76 17.28 10.89 -17.91
N THR A 77 17.88 11.31 -19.01
CA THR A 77 18.50 12.65 -19.09
C THR A 77 17.43 13.74 -19.25
N ASP A 78 17.77 14.99 -18.91
CA ASP A 78 16.86 16.12 -19.13
C ASP A 78 16.44 16.24 -20.60
N GLU A 79 17.37 15.98 -21.53
CA GLU A 79 17.09 16.00 -22.97
C GLU A 79 16.08 14.91 -23.37
N GLU A 80 16.23 13.69 -22.84
CA GLU A 80 15.29 12.59 -23.07
C GLU A 80 13.91 12.89 -22.47
N PHE A 81 13.87 13.47 -21.27
CA PHE A 81 12.64 13.84 -20.58
C PHE A 81 11.87 14.94 -21.31
N LEU A 82 12.57 15.95 -21.84
CA LEU A 82 12.00 17.12 -22.51
C LEU A 82 11.61 16.88 -23.97
N ARG A 83 11.76 15.66 -24.50
CA ARG A 83 11.30 15.34 -25.86
C ARG A 83 9.81 15.66 -26.04
N PRO A 84 9.38 16.21 -27.18
CA PRO A 84 7.97 16.48 -27.43
C PRO A 84 7.16 15.19 -27.36
N ALA A 85 6.01 15.22 -26.68
CA ALA A 85 5.08 14.11 -26.71
C ALA A 85 4.45 14.00 -28.10
N ALA A 86 4.34 12.78 -28.62
CA ALA A 86 3.55 12.48 -29.80
C ALA A 86 2.08 12.84 -29.52
N PRO A 87 1.35 13.37 -30.52
CA PRO A 87 -0.07 13.65 -30.36
C PRO A 87 -0.80 12.33 -30.10
N ALA A 88 -1.46 12.21 -28.94
CA ALA A 88 -2.22 11.03 -28.57
C ALA A 88 -3.27 10.73 -29.66
N SER A 89 -3.27 9.51 -30.23
CA SER A 89 -4.29 9.10 -31.20
C SER A 89 -5.61 8.69 -30.56
N VAL A 90 -5.83 9.02 -29.29
CA VAL A 90 -7.05 8.69 -28.56
C VAL A 90 -7.62 10.00 -28.07
N ALA A 91 -8.78 10.37 -28.62
CA ALA A 91 -9.57 11.48 -28.11
C ALA A 91 -9.74 11.28 -26.60
N ALA A 92 -9.25 12.24 -25.81
CA ALA A 92 -9.55 12.29 -24.39
C ALA A 92 -11.08 12.20 -24.25
N PRO A 93 -11.63 11.25 -23.47
CA PRO A 93 -13.03 11.33 -23.15
C PRO A 93 -13.23 12.69 -22.47
N THR A 94 -14.01 13.56 -23.10
CA THR A 94 -14.53 14.78 -22.47
C THR A 94 -15.54 14.35 -21.43
N ALA A 95 -15.07 13.72 -20.36
CA ALA A 95 -15.85 13.44 -19.19
C ALA A 95 -16.03 14.79 -18.49
N THR A 96 -17.26 15.31 -18.50
CA THR A 96 -17.71 16.24 -17.47
C THR A 96 -17.27 15.66 -16.11
N PRO A 97 -16.66 16.44 -15.19
CA PRO A 97 -16.28 15.92 -13.89
C PRO A 97 -17.55 15.32 -13.27
N ALA A 98 -17.59 13.99 -13.20
CA ALA A 98 -18.66 13.30 -12.54
C ALA A 98 -18.71 13.85 -11.12
N ALA A 99 -19.91 14.14 -10.62
CA ALA A 99 -20.09 14.50 -9.23
C ALA A 99 -19.29 13.50 -8.39
N ALA A 100 -18.40 14.00 -7.52
CA ALA A 100 -17.55 13.16 -6.70
C ALA A 100 -18.45 12.17 -5.94
N LEU A 101 -18.42 10.91 -6.34
CA LEU A 101 -19.10 9.85 -5.61
C LEU A 101 -18.28 9.65 -4.34
N PRO A 102 -18.85 9.91 -3.14
CA PRO A 102 -18.16 9.54 -1.92
C PRO A 102 -18.00 8.03 -1.94
N VAL A 103 -16.76 7.54 -2.08
CA VAL A 103 -16.42 6.14 -1.89
C VAL A 103 -16.17 6.01 -0.38
N PRO A 104 -17.10 5.43 0.40
CA PRO A 104 -16.84 5.20 1.81
C PRO A 104 -15.63 4.27 1.94
N LEU A 105 -14.82 4.50 2.97
CA LEU A 105 -13.62 3.70 3.25
C LEU A 105 -13.92 2.22 3.55
N GLY A 106 -15.20 1.83 3.61
CA GLY A 106 -15.67 0.48 3.86
C GLY A 106 -16.21 0.33 5.29
N ALA A 107 -16.95 -0.74 5.54
CA ALA A 107 -17.42 -1.10 6.89
C ALA A 107 -16.38 -2.00 7.58
N PRO A 108 -16.11 -1.82 8.89
CA PRO A 108 -15.28 -2.75 9.65
C PRO A 108 -15.84 -4.18 9.61
N VAL A 109 -14.97 -5.14 9.27
CA VAL A 109 -15.31 -6.57 9.21
C VAL A 109 -14.45 -7.44 10.12
N LEU A 110 -13.29 -6.94 10.54
CA LEU A 110 -12.42 -7.61 11.50
C LEU A 110 -11.56 -6.57 12.21
N VAL A 111 -11.30 -6.78 13.50
CA VAL A 111 -10.46 -5.90 14.30
C VAL A 111 -9.49 -6.75 15.12
N HIS A 112 -8.20 -6.43 15.04
CA HIS A 112 -7.16 -6.98 15.90
C HIS A 112 -6.64 -5.92 16.87
N ALA A 113 -6.66 -6.24 18.16
CA ALA A 113 -5.75 -5.62 19.11
C ALA A 113 -4.39 -6.33 18.99
N LEU A 114 -3.32 -5.57 18.83
CA LEU A 114 -1.95 -6.07 18.67
C LEU A 114 -1.12 -5.64 19.87
N ARG A 115 -0.27 -6.54 20.36
CA ARG A 115 0.82 -6.24 21.29
C ARG A 115 2.15 -6.76 20.76
N TYR A 116 3.07 -5.86 20.43
CA TYR A 116 4.42 -6.17 19.98
C TYR A 116 5.32 -6.50 21.16
N THR A 117 6.17 -7.51 21.01
CA THR A 117 7.21 -7.90 21.99
C THR A 117 8.62 -7.65 21.48
N ALA A 118 8.78 -7.54 20.16
CA ALA A 118 10.00 -7.03 19.53
C ALA A 118 9.63 -5.98 18.48
N MET A 119 10.24 -4.81 18.62
CA MET A 119 10.01 -3.63 17.78
C MET A 119 11.31 -3.24 17.08
N TYR A 120 11.20 -2.58 15.92
CA TYR A 120 12.33 -1.85 15.35
C TYR A 120 12.38 -0.44 15.94
N GLY A 121 13.56 0.18 15.98
CA GLY A 121 13.82 1.37 16.81
C GLY A 121 12.92 2.60 16.57
N GLU A 122 12.23 2.71 15.43
CA GLU A 122 11.36 3.85 15.13
C GLU A 122 9.88 3.60 15.49
N LYS A 123 9.50 2.38 15.92
CA LYS A 123 8.18 2.09 16.50
C LYS A 123 8.31 1.96 18.02
N PRO A 124 8.13 3.05 18.79
CA PRO A 124 8.36 3.02 20.24
C PRO A 124 7.16 2.49 21.04
N PHE A 125 6.07 2.13 20.37
CA PHE A 125 4.80 1.74 21.02
C PHE A 125 4.49 0.27 20.78
N ASP A 126 4.18 -0.42 21.87
CA ASP A 126 3.97 -1.86 21.88
C ASP A 126 2.52 -2.26 21.62
N GLU A 127 1.59 -1.33 21.49
CA GLU A 127 0.17 -1.61 21.26
C GLU A 127 -0.34 -0.95 19.98
N ALA A 128 -1.20 -1.64 19.24
CA ALA A 128 -1.89 -1.07 18.08
C ALA A 128 -3.28 -1.70 17.91
N LEU A 129 -4.19 -0.99 17.25
CA LEU A 129 -5.47 -1.49 16.79
C LEU A 129 -5.47 -1.53 15.27
N LEU A 130 -5.65 -2.71 14.69
CA LEU A 130 -5.71 -2.93 13.25
C LEU A 130 -7.14 -3.30 12.84
N VAL A 131 -7.76 -2.45 12.02
CA VAL A 131 -9.14 -2.59 11.56
C VAL A 131 -9.15 -2.90 10.07
N TYR A 132 -9.77 -4.02 9.69
CA TYR A 132 -9.96 -4.44 8.30
C TYR A 132 -11.36 -4.05 7.84
N LEU A 133 -11.45 -3.52 6.61
CA LEU A 133 -12.69 -3.06 6.01
C LEU A 133 -13.13 -4.01 4.88
N ASP A 134 -14.43 -4.06 4.61
CA ASP A 134 -15.05 -4.95 3.60
C ASP A 134 -14.63 -4.69 2.14
N ASN A 135 -14.03 -3.54 1.88
CA ASN A 135 -13.60 -3.12 0.54
C ASN A 135 -12.09 -3.33 0.28
N GLY A 136 -11.40 -4.07 1.15
CA GLY A 136 -9.94 -4.31 1.03
C GLY A 136 -9.07 -3.17 1.55
N SER A 137 -9.64 -2.19 2.26
CA SER A 137 -8.88 -1.15 2.96
C SER A 137 -8.68 -1.52 4.44
N TYR A 138 -7.66 -0.98 5.08
CA TYR A 138 -7.46 -1.11 6.52
C TYR A 138 -7.21 0.26 7.15
N LYS A 139 -7.40 0.33 8.47
CA LYS A 139 -6.93 1.41 9.34
C LYS A 139 -6.06 0.80 10.43
N ILE A 140 -4.92 1.39 10.72
CA ILE A 140 -4.14 1.06 11.91
C ILE A 140 -3.97 2.30 12.79
N LEU A 141 -4.11 2.11 14.10
CA LEU A 141 -3.87 3.15 15.08
C LEU A 141 -2.90 2.65 16.15
N SER A 142 -1.93 3.47 16.51
CA SER A 142 -1.12 3.36 17.73
C SER A 142 -0.82 4.77 18.25
N PRO A 143 -0.16 4.97 19.41
CA PRO A 143 0.20 6.31 19.83
C PRO A 143 1.00 7.03 18.72
N GLY A 144 0.50 8.16 18.23
CA GLY A 144 1.17 8.93 17.17
C GLY A 144 1.22 8.30 15.77
N GLU A 145 0.56 7.15 15.55
CA GLU A 145 0.43 6.49 14.25
C GLU A 145 -1.07 6.36 13.94
N GLU A 146 -1.50 6.93 12.81
CA GLU A 146 -2.87 6.77 12.33
C GLU A 146 -2.87 6.88 10.81
N HIS A 147 -2.98 5.74 10.14
CA HIS A 147 -3.02 5.72 8.69
C HIS A 147 -3.93 4.62 8.15
N TYR A 148 -4.19 4.76 6.85
CA TYR A 148 -4.95 3.82 6.06
C TYR A 148 -4.05 3.15 5.04
N GLY A 149 -4.54 2.05 4.50
CA GLY A 149 -3.91 1.40 3.37
C GLY A 149 -4.82 0.34 2.77
N SER A 150 -4.24 -0.46 1.89
CA SER A 150 -4.91 -1.60 1.28
C SER A 150 -4.35 -2.90 1.85
N TYR A 151 -5.18 -3.93 1.94
CA TYR A 151 -4.77 -5.27 2.34
C TYR A 151 -5.26 -6.33 1.37
N VAL A 152 -4.52 -7.42 1.27
CA VAL A 152 -4.95 -8.66 0.62
C VAL A 152 -4.70 -9.80 1.59
N SER A 153 -5.72 -10.61 1.83
CA SER A 153 -5.62 -11.80 2.67
C SER A 153 -5.89 -13.08 1.87
N ALA A 154 -5.16 -14.14 2.22
CA ALA A 154 -5.46 -15.49 1.75
C ALA A 154 -6.74 -16.08 2.41
N SER A 155 -7.28 -15.43 3.43
CA SER A 155 -8.55 -15.79 4.09
C SER A 155 -9.69 -14.91 3.58
N ALA A 156 -10.92 -15.42 3.64
CA ALA A 156 -12.12 -14.64 3.35
C ALA A 156 -12.29 -13.46 4.32
N ALA A 157 -12.95 -12.38 3.88
CA ALA A 157 -13.24 -11.22 4.73
C ALA A 157 -14.02 -11.63 5.99
N GLY A 158 -13.66 -11.04 7.13
CA GLY A 158 -14.24 -11.35 8.45
C GLY A 158 -13.72 -12.63 9.10
N VAL A 159 -12.87 -13.40 8.42
CA VAL A 159 -12.13 -14.52 9.01
C VAL A 159 -10.76 -14.03 9.46
N ALA A 160 -10.35 -14.39 10.69
CA ALA A 160 -9.01 -14.07 11.19
C ALA A 160 -7.95 -14.57 10.18
N PRO A 161 -7.12 -13.67 9.63
CA PRO A 161 -6.26 -14.04 8.53
C PRO A 161 -5.02 -14.78 9.02
N ARG A 162 -4.57 -15.77 8.24
CA ARG A 162 -3.28 -16.47 8.51
C ARG A 162 -2.10 -15.73 7.91
N HIS A 163 -2.32 -15.08 6.78
CA HIS A 163 -1.33 -14.30 6.05
C HIS A 163 -2.02 -13.11 5.41
N VAL A 164 -1.45 -11.93 5.57
CA VAL A 164 -1.94 -10.68 4.99
C VAL A 164 -0.78 -9.86 4.47
N ALA A 165 -0.89 -9.42 3.24
CA ALA A 165 -0.05 -8.38 2.67
C ALA A 165 -0.78 -7.03 2.81
N PHE A 166 -0.05 -6.01 3.25
CA PHE A 166 -0.53 -4.64 3.39
C PHE A 166 0.34 -3.70 2.58
N LEU A 167 -0.30 -2.64 2.09
CA LEU A 167 0.35 -1.49 1.50
C LEU A 167 -0.25 -0.24 2.12
N SER A 168 0.53 0.55 2.86
CA SER A 168 0.04 1.82 3.39
C SER A 168 -0.25 2.79 2.24
N TRP A 169 -1.25 3.65 2.42
CA TRP A 169 -1.40 4.81 1.55
C TRP A 169 -0.48 5.94 2.04
N PRO A 170 -0.07 6.87 1.17
CA PRO A 170 0.71 8.03 1.59
C PRO A 170 0.03 8.81 2.71
N SER A 171 0.73 8.98 3.82
CA SER A 171 0.22 9.69 5.00
C SER A 171 1.35 10.48 5.69
N ASP A 172 0.98 11.47 6.51
CA ASP A 172 1.94 12.37 7.14
C ASP A 172 2.85 11.64 8.15
N ASP A 173 2.33 10.62 8.83
CA ASP A 173 3.07 9.73 9.73
C ASP A 173 4.10 8.84 9.01
N TRP A 174 4.01 8.73 7.68
CA TRP A 174 4.98 8.02 6.83
C TRP A 174 5.77 8.94 5.89
N HIS A 175 5.86 10.25 6.18
CA HIS A 175 6.52 11.23 5.30
C HIS A 175 5.97 11.21 3.86
N ARG A 176 4.67 10.89 3.70
CA ARG A 176 3.99 10.68 2.42
C ARG A 176 4.59 9.54 1.58
N ASN A 177 5.28 8.61 2.23
CA ASN A 177 5.80 7.40 1.62
C ASN A 177 4.81 6.23 1.78
N VAL A 178 5.04 5.17 1.02
CA VAL A 178 4.28 3.92 1.09
C VAL A 178 5.14 2.87 1.78
N ALA A 179 4.55 2.02 2.62
CA ALA A 179 5.24 0.92 3.27
C ALA A 179 4.54 -0.41 2.93
N SER A 180 5.33 -1.42 2.58
CA SER A 180 4.82 -2.78 2.38
C SER A 180 5.03 -3.57 3.67
N HIS A 181 3.96 -4.18 4.17
CA HIS A 181 4.02 -5.06 5.32
C HIS A 181 3.44 -6.42 5.00
N THR A 182 4.00 -7.46 5.59
CA THR A 182 3.41 -8.79 5.59
C THR A 182 3.24 -9.24 7.03
N LEU A 183 2.00 -9.56 7.45
CA LEU A 183 1.73 -10.17 8.74
C LEU A 183 1.34 -11.63 8.54
N THR A 184 1.97 -12.50 9.32
CA THR A 184 1.61 -13.93 9.41
C THR A 184 1.21 -14.23 10.85
N PHE A 185 0.03 -14.83 11.02
CA PHE A 185 -0.55 -15.15 12.32
C PHE A 185 -0.56 -16.66 12.54
N ALA A 186 -0.14 -17.09 13.73
CA ALA A 186 -0.32 -18.46 14.22
C ALA A 186 -1.71 -18.59 14.82
N GLU A 187 -2.54 -19.48 14.25
CA GLU A 187 -3.97 -19.59 14.57
C GLU A 187 -4.24 -19.96 16.04
N ASP A 188 -3.52 -20.96 16.55
CA ASP A 188 -3.74 -21.49 17.91
C ASP A 188 -3.24 -20.57 19.00
N THR A 189 -2.26 -19.72 18.66
CA THR A 189 -1.58 -18.89 19.63
C THR A 189 -1.83 -17.42 19.41
N GLY A 190 -2.43 -16.95 18.31
CA GLY A 190 -2.48 -15.52 18.02
C GLY A 190 -1.10 -14.84 17.98
N ALA A 191 0.01 -15.58 18.00
CA ALA A 191 1.33 -15.00 17.78
C ALA A 191 1.40 -14.50 16.35
N PHE A 192 2.07 -13.38 16.11
CA PHE A 192 2.26 -12.88 14.76
C PHE A 192 3.72 -12.49 14.51
N ILE A 193 4.11 -12.59 13.24
CA ILE A 193 5.33 -11.99 12.71
C ILE A 193 4.91 -10.94 11.69
N GLN A 194 5.47 -9.74 11.79
CA GLN A 194 5.34 -8.67 10.82
C GLN A 194 6.71 -8.44 10.16
N SER A 195 6.76 -8.55 8.84
CA SER A 195 7.89 -8.11 8.03
C SER A 195 7.54 -6.78 7.37
N LEU A 196 8.38 -5.76 7.55
CA LEU A 196 8.26 -4.45 6.93
C LEU A 196 9.36 -4.25 5.90
N VAL A 197 8.99 -3.78 4.70
CA VAL A 197 9.90 -3.34 3.65
C VAL A 197 9.59 -1.88 3.33
N LEU A 198 10.60 -1.01 3.46
CA LEU A 198 10.47 0.41 3.16
C LEU A 198 11.03 0.71 1.77
N PRO A 199 10.47 1.68 1.04
CA PRO A 199 11.03 2.11 -0.24
C PRO A 199 12.48 2.55 -0.08
N GLY A 200 13.39 1.89 -0.81
CA GLY A 200 14.83 2.16 -0.76
C GLY A 200 15.61 1.37 0.31
N ASP A 201 14.94 0.59 1.17
CA ASP A 201 15.57 -0.30 2.16
C ASP A 201 15.09 -1.74 1.92
N ALA A 202 15.91 -2.52 1.20
CA ALA A 202 15.57 -3.88 0.81
C ALA A 202 15.68 -4.89 1.97
N VAL A 203 16.20 -4.51 3.13
CA VAL A 203 16.36 -5.40 4.27
C VAL A 203 15.06 -5.42 5.08
N PRO A 204 14.31 -6.53 5.12
CA PRO A 204 13.06 -6.58 5.86
C PRO A 204 13.31 -6.42 7.36
N ARG A 205 12.52 -5.55 7.99
CA ARG A 205 12.52 -5.38 9.44
C ARG A 205 11.47 -6.28 10.05
N ALA A 206 11.89 -7.30 10.79
CA ALA A 206 10.99 -8.23 11.45
C ALA A 206 10.58 -7.69 12.83
N GLN A 207 9.28 -7.74 13.08
CA GLN A 207 8.65 -7.49 14.37
C GLN A 207 7.80 -8.71 14.72
N HIS A 208 7.53 -8.92 15.99
CA HIS A 208 6.63 -10.00 16.41
C HIS A 208 5.92 -9.64 17.70
N GLY A 209 4.82 -10.34 17.95
CA GLY A 209 3.97 -10.09 19.10
C GLY A 209 2.78 -11.04 19.14
N PHE A 210 1.73 -10.60 19.83
CA PHE A 210 0.46 -11.32 19.96
C PHE A 210 -0.69 -10.44 19.51
N ALA A 211 -1.65 -11.07 18.82
CA ALA A 211 -2.87 -10.47 18.34
C ALA A 211 -4.06 -11.11 19.03
N GLU A 212 -5.08 -10.30 19.27
CA GLU A 212 -6.38 -10.75 19.76
C GLU A 212 -7.48 -10.14 18.90
N VAL A 213 -8.44 -10.97 18.48
CA VAL A 213 -9.64 -10.51 17.77
C VAL A 213 -10.54 -9.76 18.75
N VAL A 214 -10.88 -8.53 18.40
CA VAL A 214 -11.87 -7.73 19.13
C VAL A 214 -13.27 -8.10 18.61
N PRO A 215 -14.24 -8.37 19.51
CA PRO A 215 -15.61 -8.69 19.11
C PRO A 215 -16.33 -7.47 18.49
N ASP A 216 -17.42 -7.74 17.77
CA ASP A 216 -18.35 -6.73 17.22
C ASP A 216 -17.63 -5.64 16.39
N PRO A 217 -16.87 -6.01 15.34
CA PRO A 217 -16.06 -5.08 14.57
C PRO A 217 -16.89 -3.92 13.99
N GLU A 218 -18.15 -4.16 13.63
CA GLU A 218 -19.07 -3.16 13.09
C GLU A 218 -19.41 -2.02 14.06
N GLN A 219 -19.12 -2.19 15.36
CA GLN A 219 -19.34 -1.18 16.39
C GLN A 219 -18.12 -0.29 16.66
N VAL A 220 -16.98 -0.55 16.01
CA VAL A 220 -15.79 0.28 16.17
C VAL A 220 -16.03 1.67 15.56
N ASP A 221 -15.89 2.71 16.40
CA ASP A 221 -15.93 4.10 15.96
C ASP A 221 -14.66 4.45 15.18
N MET A 222 -14.76 4.40 13.85
CA MET A 222 -13.66 4.70 12.93
C MET A 222 -13.19 6.17 12.99
N THR A 223 -13.92 7.05 13.68
CA THR A 223 -13.59 8.47 13.86
C THR A 223 -12.94 8.76 15.21
N ALA A 224 -12.95 7.79 16.13
CA ALA A 224 -12.34 7.93 17.44
C ALA A 224 -10.81 7.95 17.37
N SER A 225 -10.19 8.69 18.28
CA SER A 225 -8.73 8.72 18.44
C SER A 225 -8.20 7.41 19.02
N TRP A 226 -6.89 7.20 18.88
CA TRP A 226 -6.20 6.10 19.56
C TRP A 226 -6.53 6.04 21.05
N ASP A 227 -6.44 7.16 21.79
CA ASP A 227 -6.67 7.16 23.24
C ASP A 227 -8.09 6.70 23.61
N ALA A 228 -9.08 7.12 22.83
CA ALA A 228 -10.46 6.71 23.03
C ALA A 228 -10.66 5.21 22.73
N LEU A 229 -10.14 4.73 21.59
CA LEU A 229 -10.21 3.31 21.22
C LEU A 229 -9.43 2.41 22.18
N ARG A 230 -8.29 2.89 22.68
CA ARG A 230 -7.47 2.18 23.67
C ARG A 230 -8.19 1.98 25.01
N ILE A 231 -9.03 2.94 25.40
CA ILE A 231 -9.93 2.82 26.55
C ILE A 231 -11.06 1.83 26.24
N THR A 232 -11.73 1.99 25.10
CA THR A 232 -12.84 1.12 24.66
C THR A 232 -12.43 -0.35 24.62
N HIS A 233 -11.21 -0.64 24.17
CA HIS A 233 -10.70 -2.00 24.01
C HIS A 233 -9.70 -2.42 25.09
N ALA A 234 -9.70 -1.75 26.25
CA ALA A 234 -8.72 -1.97 27.31
C ALA A 234 -8.61 -3.44 27.77
N ALA A 235 -9.74 -4.16 27.86
CA ALA A 235 -9.76 -5.54 28.29
C ALA A 235 -8.98 -6.48 27.33
N SER A 236 -9.01 -6.23 26.02
CA SER A 236 -8.23 -7.00 25.04
C SER A 236 -6.73 -6.73 25.21
N PHE A 237 -6.34 -5.47 25.37
CA PHE A 237 -4.94 -5.12 25.62
C PHE A 237 -4.42 -5.65 26.95
N GLU A 238 -5.25 -5.70 27.99
CA GLU A 238 -4.91 -6.29 29.29
C GLU A 238 -4.66 -7.80 29.19
N ARG A 239 -5.49 -8.53 28.44
CA ARG A 239 -5.27 -9.97 28.16
C ARG A 239 -3.98 -10.21 27.40
N LEU A 240 -3.69 -9.39 26.39
CA LEU A 240 -2.42 -9.45 25.65
C LEU A 240 -1.22 -9.16 26.56
N ALA A 241 -1.33 -8.17 27.46
CA ALA A 241 -0.27 -7.84 28.42
C ALA A 241 -0.03 -8.97 29.44
N GLU A 242 -1.11 -9.57 29.96
CA GLU A 242 -1.05 -10.74 30.85
C GLU A 242 -0.34 -11.90 30.18
N ARG A 243 -0.69 -12.16 28.93
CA ARG A 243 -0.07 -13.20 28.13
C ARG A 243 1.43 -13.01 27.96
N VAL A 244 1.87 -11.81 27.61
CA VAL A 244 3.30 -11.50 27.45
C VAL A 244 4.06 -11.71 28.77
N ARG A 245 3.44 -11.43 29.92
CA ARG A 245 4.06 -11.67 31.25
C ARG A 245 4.23 -13.16 31.59
N GLN A 246 3.50 -14.06 30.95
CA GLN A 246 3.51 -15.50 31.23
C GLN A 246 4.52 -16.28 30.36
N LEU A 247 5.22 -15.61 29.45
CA LEU A 247 6.25 -16.16 28.55
C LEU A 247 7.66 -15.92 29.10
#